data_AF-A0A252C0M3-F1
#
_entry.id   AF-A0A252C0M3-F1
#
_cell.length_a   1.000
_cell.length_b   1.000
_cell.length_c   1.000
_cell.angle_alpha   90.00
_cell.angle_beta   90.00
_cell.angle_gamma   90.00
#
_symmetry.space_group_name_H-M   'P 1'
#
loop_
_entity.id
_entity.type
_entity.pdbx_description
1 polymer ?
#
loop_
_entity_poly.entity_id
_entity_poly.type
_entity_poly.pdbx_seq_one_letter_code
_entity_poly.pdbx_strand_id
1 'polypeptide(L)'
;MFVVDSWPASRDDAGARVTASSDPAVVADVLGSSYDIVVWGRQVPRDWTEHIVNDAPVDDGVAFSGSVDQAILFLRGKAKISQNRRFLSEDVEQTVSLVAALAVARKVRITLRPFRNSFSIPLSSAATLSVFCLYGDGNFRLANHADASPSDMVTLDAYALAFCWRAAQKFASATFSCMSSVCFGLCVEALPDAPALFGA
;
A
#
# COMPACT_ATOMS: atom_id res chain seq x y z
N MET A 1 1.21 -17.86 -10.28
CA MET A 1 0.56 -18.45 -9.06
C MET A 1 1.68 -18.84 -8.15
N PHE A 2 1.75 -18.24 -7.00
CA PHE A 2 2.86 -18.42 -6.11
C PHE A 2 2.35 -19.30 -4.92
N VAL A 3 3.00 -20.44 -4.63
CA VAL A 3 2.62 -21.38 -3.54
C VAL A 3 3.83 -21.62 -2.64
N VAL A 4 3.64 -21.49 -1.33
CA VAL A 4 4.55 -21.96 -0.28
C VAL A 4 3.74 -22.90 0.58
N ASP A 5 4.20 -24.15 0.69
CA ASP A 5 3.55 -25.16 1.52
C ASP A 5 3.61 -24.78 2.99
N SER A 6 2.47 -24.99 3.66
CA SER A 6 2.22 -24.64 5.04
C SER A 6 2.92 -25.57 6.02
N TRP A 7 3.40 -25.01 7.12
CA TRP A 7 3.57 -25.75 8.37
C TRP A 7 2.35 -25.51 9.28
N PRO A 8 1.81 -26.55 9.95
CA PRO A 8 2.20 -27.95 9.87
C PRO A 8 1.54 -28.69 8.69
N ALA A 9 2.15 -29.81 8.29
CA ALA A 9 1.77 -30.60 7.13
C ALA A 9 0.50 -31.47 7.33
N SER A 10 -0.07 -31.54 8.53
CA SER A 10 -1.24 -32.38 8.83
C SER A 10 -2.53 -31.56 8.93
N ARG A 11 -3.64 -32.16 8.50
CA ARG A 11 -4.96 -31.48 8.43
C ARG A 11 -5.54 -31.16 9.82
N ASP A 12 -4.97 -31.76 10.87
CA ASP A 12 -5.49 -31.77 12.24
C ASP A 12 -4.72 -30.86 13.21
N ASP A 13 -3.64 -30.19 12.77
CA ASP A 13 -2.88 -29.31 13.66
C ASP A 13 -3.50 -27.90 13.80
N ALA A 14 -3.60 -27.44 15.06
CA ALA A 14 -4.09 -26.12 15.44
C ALA A 14 -3.02 -25.04 15.25
N GLY A 15 -2.82 -24.59 14.02
CA GLY A 15 -1.89 -23.50 13.67
C GLY A 15 -2.40 -22.60 12.55
N ALA A 16 -1.88 -21.36 12.48
CA ALA A 16 -2.22 -20.41 11.42
C ALA A 16 -1.67 -20.92 10.07
N ARG A 17 -2.54 -21.11 9.08
CA ARG A 17 -2.19 -21.58 7.73
C ARG A 17 -1.80 -20.39 6.87
N VAL A 18 -0.51 -20.26 6.54
CA VAL A 18 0.01 -19.21 5.67
C VAL A 18 0.37 -19.81 4.31
N THR A 19 -0.25 -19.31 3.23
CA THR A 19 0.21 -19.53 1.86
C THR A 19 0.95 -18.28 1.43
N ALA A 20 2.26 -18.34 1.38
CA ALA A 20 3.08 -17.34 0.72
C ALA A 20 3.42 -17.86 -0.68
N SER A 21 4.32 -17.19 -1.33
CA SER A 21 4.29 -17.15 -2.75
C SER A 21 5.72 -16.91 -3.30
N SER A 22 6.23 -17.60 -4.36
CA SER A 22 7.52 -17.26 -5.08
C SER A 22 7.65 -17.09 -6.65
N ASP A 23 6.63 -17.00 -7.52
CA ASP A 23 6.68 -16.66 -8.98
C ASP A 23 7.43 -15.34 -9.34
N PRO A 24 8.70 -15.40 -9.77
CA PRO A 24 9.50 -14.21 -10.05
C PRO A 24 8.95 -13.36 -11.20
N ALA A 25 8.06 -13.91 -12.05
CA ALA A 25 7.44 -13.16 -13.14
C ALA A 25 6.62 -11.97 -12.63
N VAL A 26 5.99 -12.08 -11.47
CA VAL A 26 5.18 -11.00 -10.90
C VAL A 26 6.04 -9.88 -10.31
N VAL A 27 7.22 -10.22 -9.81
CA VAL A 27 8.23 -9.21 -9.44
C VAL A 27 8.78 -8.57 -10.71
N ALA A 28 9.02 -9.35 -11.77
CA ALA A 28 9.45 -8.85 -13.06
C ALA A 28 8.40 -7.92 -13.71
N ASP A 29 7.10 -8.18 -13.53
CA ASP A 29 6.04 -7.31 -14.00
C ASP A 29 6.10 -5.96 -13.30
N VAL A 30 6.32 -5.94 -11.98
CA VAL A 30 6.53 -4.69 -11.25
C VAL A 30 7.81 -4.01 -11.71
N LEU A 31 8.94 -4.71 -11.80
CA LEU A 31 10.22 -4.10 -12.19
C LEU A 31 10.28 -3.73 -13.68
N GLY A 32 9.37 -4.25 -14.50
CA GLY A 32 9.30 -4.03 -15.93
C GLY A 32 8.67 -2.69 -16.28
N SER A 33 9.10 -2.10 -17.40
CA SER A 33 8.55 -0.84 -17.93
C SER A 33 7.36 -1.02 -18.87
N SER A 34 6.86 -2.26 -19.02
CA SER A 34 5.81 -2.58 -19.99
C SER A 34 4.40 -2.22 -19.52
N TYR A 35 4.23 -1.95 -18.22
CA TYR A 35 2.94 -1.68 -17.61
C TYR A 35 2.92 -0.31 -16.94
N ASP A 36 1.86 0.45 -17.18
CA ASP A 36 1.63 1.74 -16.52
C ASP A 36 1.30 1.58 -15.02
N ILE A 37 0.74 0.42 -14.67
CA ILE A 37 0.37 0.01 -13.32
C ILE A 37 0.48 -1.50 -13.19
N VAL A 38 0.94 -1.97 -12.04
CA VAL A 38 0.84 -3.38 -11.66
C VAL A 38 0.01 -3.50 -10.40
N VAL A 39 -0.98 -4.40 -10.43
CA VAL A 39 -1.92 -4.58 -9.32
C VAL A 39 -1.73 -5.97 -8.74
N TRP A 40 -1.40 -6.02 -7.45
CA TRP A 40 -1.34 -7.26 -6.69
C TRP A 40 -2.60 -7.38 -5.85
N GLY A 41 -3.52 -8.23 -6.31
CA GLY A 41 -4.68 -8.64 -5.52
C GLY A 41 -4.23 -9.41 -4.28
N ARG A 42 -4.84 -9.12 -3.14
CA ARG A 42 -4.53 -9.79 -1.86
C ARG A 42 -5.78 -10.40 -1.27
N GLN A 43 -5.68 -11.64 -0.81
CA GLN A 43 -6.69 -12.24 0.05
C GLN A 43 -6.29 -11.97 1.49
N VAL A 44 -7.02 -11.09 2.17
CA VAL A 44 -6.79 -10.77 3.59
C VAL A 44 -7.70 -11.59 4.50
N PRO A 45 -7.31 -11.82 5.76
CA PRO A 45 -8.21 -12.35 6.78
C PRO A 45 -9.50 -11.53 6.89
N ARG A 46 -10.65 -12.20 7.12
CA ARG A 46 -11.97 -11.56 7.13
C ARG A 46 -12.13 -10.55 8.27
N ASP A 47 -11.49 -10.85 9.40
CA ASP A 47 -11.47 -10.03 10.60
C ASP A 47 -10.80 -8.67 10.40
N TRP A 48 -9.90 -8.49 9.40
CA TRP A 48 -9.33 -7.18 9.08
C TRP A 48 -10.39 -6.15 8.75
N THR A 49 -11.37 -6.51 7.91
CA THR A 49 -12.48 -5.63 7.55
C THR A 49 -13.34 -5.32 8.78
N GLU A 50 -13.63 -6.33 9.59
CA GLU A 50 -14.42 -6.17 10.82
C GLU A 50 -13.72 -5.24 11.82
N HIS A 51 -12.40 -5.38 12.02
CA HIS A 51 -11.60 -4.53 12.89
C HIS A 51 -11.47 -3.08 12.40
N ILE A 52 -11.53 -2.86 11.09
CA ILE A 52 -11.56 -1.50 10.52
C ILE A 52 -12.91 -0.84 10.79
N VAL A 53 -14.01 -1.56 10.51
CA VAL A 53 -15.39 -1.06 10.61
C VAL A 53 -15.83 -0.84 12.05
N ASN A 54 -15.50 -1.76 12.96
CA ASN A 54 -16.08 -1.80 14.30
C ASN A 54 -15.35 -0.94 15.36
N ASP A 55 -14.09 -0.53 15.12
CA ASP A 55 -13.36 0.32 16.07
C ASP A 55 -13.73 1.82 15.89
N ALA A 56 -14.30 2.43 16.94
CA ALA A 56 -14.68 3.86 17.02
C ALA A 56 -13.45 4.83 17.05
N PRO A 57 -13.66 6.17 16.92
CA PRO A 57 -13.17 6.97 15.80
C PRO A 57 -11.64 7.17 15.73
N VAL A 58 -11.13 7.01 14.50
CA VAL A 58 -10.02 7.71 13.83
C VAL A 58 -8.85 8.12 14.73
N ASP A 59 -7.88 7.22 14.89
CA ASP A 59 -6.51 7.62 15.21
C ASP A 59 -6.01 8.62 14.17
N ASP A 60 -5.26 9.64 14.60
CA ASP A 60 -4.60 10.58 13.72
C ASP A 60 -3.87 9.81 12.62
N GLY A 61 -4.22 10.10 11.36
CA GLY A 61 -3.57 9.52 10.20
C GLY A 61 -2.05 9.55 10.33
N VAL A 62 -1.39 8.58 9.73
CA VAL A 62 0.06 8.46 9.80
C VAL A 62 0.66 9.17 8.59
N ALA A 63 1.39 10.26 8.83
CA ALA A 63 2.22 10.90 7.83
C ALA A 63 3.69 10.84 8.28
N PHE A 64 4.56 10.34 7.40
CA PHE A 64 6.00 10.23 7.66
C PHE A 64 6.79 10.48 6.38
N SER A 65 7.96 11.09 6.50
CA SER A 65 8.92 11.24 5.40
C SER A 65 10.33 11.18 5.98
N GLY A 66 11.16 10.24 5.52
CA GLY A 66 12.48 10.02 6.10
C GLY A 66 13.18 8.80 5.49
N SER A 67 14.20 8.28 6.19
CA SER A 67 14.83 7.03 5.76
C SER A 67 13.91 5.82 6.01
N VAL A 68 14.17 4.73 5.30
CA VAL A 68 13.45 3.45 5.52
C VAL A 68 13.59 3.00 6.98
N ASP A 69 14.79 3.01 7.55
CA ASP A 69 15.00 2.60 8.95
C ASP A 69 14.20 3.47 9.94
N GLN A 70 14.17 4.78 9.71
CA GLN A 70 13.37 5.70 10.52
C GLN A 70 11.87 5.44 10.35
N ALA A 71 11.42 5.09 9.14
CA ALA A 71 10.03 4.75 8.87
C ALA A 71 9.61 3.47 9.64
N ILE A 72 10.44 2.43 9.60
CA ILE A 72 10.20 1.17 10.32
C ILE A 72 10.16 1.42 11.82
N LEU A 73 11.13 2.16 12.37
CA LEU A 73 11.15 2.54 13.78
C LEU A 73 9.92 3.37 14.17
N PHE A 74 9.48 4.27 13.30
CA PHE A 74 8.30 5.10 13.52
C PHE A 74 7.00 4.29 13.52
N LEU A 75 6.84 3.34 12.58
CA LEU A 75 5.68 2.44 12.53
C LEU A 75 5.62 1.53 13.76
N ARG A 76 6.77 1.01 14.20
CA ARG A 76 6.88 0.21 15.44
C ARG A 76 6.71 1.04 16.71
N GLY A 77 7.14 2.30 16.68
CA GLY A 77 7.11 3.23 17.81
C GLY A 77 5.76 3.94 18.01
N LYS A 78 4.89 3.98 16.99
CA LYS A 78 3.51 4.46 17.12
C LYS A 78 2.63 3.40 17.82
N ALA A 79 2.82 3.27 19.12
CA ALA A 79 1.96 2.51 20.04
C ALA A 79 0.54 3.11 20.24
N LYS A 80 0.07 3.95 19.30
CA LYS A 80 -1.28 4.56 19.34
C LYS A 80 -2.29 3.85 18.44
N ILE A 81 -1.86 3.01 17.51
CA ILE A 81 -2.78 2.15 16.76
C ILE A 81 -3.36 1.16 17.78
N SER A 82 -4.69 1.11 17.90
CA SER A 82 -5.38 0.18 18.80
C SER A 82 -4.82 -1.24 18.62
N GLN A 83 -4.74 -2.05 19.68
CA GLN A 83 -4.28 -3.45 19.55
C GLN A 83 -5.07 -4.21 18.47
N ASN A 84 -6.35 -3.87 18.29
CA ASN A 84 -7.24 -4.42 17.27
C ASN A 84 -6.84 -4.07 15.83
N ARG A 85 -6.00 -3.04 15.62
CA ARG A 85 -5.51 -2.58 14.31
C ARG A 85 -4.01 -2.77 14.14
N ARG A 86 -3.36 -3.56 14.99
CA ARG A 86 -1.92 -3.86 14.89
C ARG A 86 -1.54 -4.44 13.52
N PHE A 87 -2.43 -5.21 12.89
CA PHE A 87 -2.23 -5.73 11.54
C PHE A 87 -1.99 -4.62 10.51
N LEU A 88 -2.60 -3.44 10.69
CA LEU A 88 -2.47 -2.31 9.77
C LEU A 88 -1.05 -1.73 9.82
N SER A 89 -0.48 -1.57 11.01
CA SER A 89 0.94 -1.16 11.15
C SER A 89 1.90 -2.18 10.56
N GLU A 90 1.65 -3.47 10.78
CA GLU A 90 2.51 -4.54 10.28
C GLU A 90 2.45 -4.64 8.75
N ASP A 91 1.26 -4.52 8.15
CA ASP A 91 1.08 -4.52 6.71
C ASP A 91 1.71 -3.28 6.05
N VAL A 92 1.57 -2.10 6.67
CA VAL A 92 2.22 -0.87 6.21
C VAL A 92 3.73 -0.99 6.31
N GLU A 93 4.27 -1.57 7.39
CA GLU A 93 5.71 -1.83 7.55
C GLU A 93 6.23 -2.72 6.41
N GLN A 94 5.56 -3.85 6.15
CA GLN A 94 5.92 -4.78 5.08
C GLN A 94 5.84 -4.11 3.71
N THR A 95 4.79 -3.32 3.47
CA THR A 95 4.62 -2.56 2.21
C THR A 95 5.74 -1.54 2.03
N VAL A 96 6.16 -0.85 3.09
CA VAL A 96 7.30 0.09 3.04
C VAL A 96 8.59 -0.62 2.70
N SER A 97 8.89 -1.74 3.34
CA SER A 97 10.07 -2.54 3.02
C SER A 97 10.06 -3.05 1.58
N LEU A 98 8.90 -3.50 1.10
CA LEU A 98 8.71 -3.96 -0.28
C LEU A 98 8.95 -2.83 -1.29
N VAL A 99 8.32 -1.67 -1.09
CA VAL A 99 8.48 -0.49 -1.95
C VAL A 99 9.93 -0.03 -1.99
N ALA A 100 10.58 0.05 -0.83
CA ALA A 100 11.98 0.42 -0.74
C ALA A 100 12.90 -0.57 -1.48
N ALA A 101 12.65 -1.87 -1.34
CA ALA A 101 13.42 -2.91 -2.03
C ALA A 101 13.24 -2.86 -3.55
N LEU A 102 11.99 -2.77 -4.03
CA LEU A 102 11.69 -2.71 -5.47
C LEU A 102 12.25 -1.45 -6.13
N ALA A 103 12.17 -0.31 -5.44
CA ALA A 103 12.67 0.97 -5.94
C ALA A 103 14.16 1.21 -5.66
N VAL A 104 14.83 0.31 -4.93
CA VAL A 104 16.19 0.50 -4.40
C VAL A 104 16.32 1.85 -3.68
N ALA A 105 15.30 2.22 -2.91
CA ALA A 105 15.18 3.55 -2.31
C ALA A 105 15.60 3.54 -0.84
N ARG A 106 16.36 4.56 -0.43
CA ARG A 106 16.74 4.78 0.98
C ARG A 106 15.77 5.67 1.73
N LYS A 107 14.96 6.44 1.00
CA LYS A 107 13.99 7.38 1.54
C LYS A 107 12.58 7.02 1.08
N VAL A 108 11.64 7.14 2.00
CA VAL A 108 10.23 6.89 1.75
C VAL A 108 9.37 7.99 2.35
N ARG A 109 8.21 8.20 1.74
CA ARG A 109 7.11 8.95 2.32
C ARG A 109 5.93 8.01 2.52
N ILE A 110 5.30 8.06 3.69
CA ILE A 110 4.15 7.25 4.05
C ILE A 110 3.01 8.21 4.38
N THR A 111 1.86 7.96 3.78
CA THR A 111 0.60 8.61 4.13
C THR A 111 -0.46 7.53 4.30
N LEU A 112 -0.88 7.28 5.53
CA LEU A 112 -2.02 6.44 5.87
C LEU A 112 -3.10 7.33 6.46
N ARG A 113 -4.19 7.52 5.73
CA ARG A 113 -5.25 8.44 6.12
C ARG A 113 -6.56 7.70 6.35
N PRO A 114 -7.16 7.78 7.54
CA PRO A 114 -8.54 7.38 7.75
C PRO A 114 -9.51 8.35 7.05
N PHE A 115 -10.58 7.82 6.49
CA PHE A 115 -11.57 8.61 5.78
C PHE A 115 -12.96 7.94 5.83
N ARG A 116 -14.01 8.75 5.71
CA ARG A 116 -15.42 8.29 5.66
C ARG A 116 -16.08 8.57 4.32
N ASN A 117 -15.61 9.61 3.64
CA ASN A 117 -16.09 10.06 2.34
C ASN A 117 -14.96 9.95 1.32
N SER A 118 -15.28 10.11 0.05
CA SER A 118 -14.24 10.08 -0.98
C SER A 118 -13.21 11.20 -0.81
N PHE A 119 -11.96 10.87 -1.10
CA PHE A 119 -10.88 11.85 -1.19
C PHE A 119 -9.88 11.42 -2.26
N SER A 120 -9.14 12.39 -2.79
CA SER A 120 -8.13 12.14 -3.81
C SER A 120 -6.76 12.59 -3.31
N ILE A 121 -5.73 11.82 -3.66
CA ILE A 121 -4.33 12.15 -3.44
C ILE A 121 -3.72 12.44 -4.82
N PRO A 122 -3.13 13.62 -5.04
CA PRO A 122 -2.32 13.85 -6.23
C PRO A 122 -1.07 12.97 -6.14
N LEU A 123 -0.73 12.24 -7.19
CA LEU A 123 0.49 11.44 -7.19
C LEU A 123 1.71 12.37 -7.24
N SER A 124 2.71 12.13 -6.40
CA SER A 124 3.93 12.94 -6.39
C SER A 124 4.75 12.72 -7.66
N SER A 125 5.09 13.80 -8.36
CA SER A 125 6.04 13.76 -9.46
C SER A 125 7.48 13.47 -9.01
N ALA A 126 7.75 13.51 -7.70
CA ALA A 126 9.09 13.28 -7.17
C ALA A 126 9.38 11.80 -6.88
N ALA A 127 8.36 10.99 -6.63
CA ALA A 127 8.53 9.57 -6.28
C ALA A 127 9.10 8.77 -7.45
N THR A 128 9.92 7.74 -7.21
CA THR A 128 10.36 6.80 -8.24
C THR A 128 9.33 5.67 -8.43
N LEU A 129 8.78 5.19 -7.32
CA LEU A 129 7.72 4.19 -7.24
C LEU A 129 6.72 4.65 -6.18
N SER A 130 5.43 4.58 -6.51
CA SER A 130 4.35 4.81 -5.56
C SER A 130 3.49 3.55 -5.45
N VAL A 131 3.09 3.22 -4.22
CA VAL A 131 2.16 2.13 -3.92
C VAL A 131 0.95 2.66 -3.18
N PHE A 132 -0.23 2.25 -3.66
CA PHE A 132 -1.50 2.60 -3.06
C PHE A 132 -2.22 1.36 -2.54
N CYS A 133 -2.91 1.50 -1.43
CA CYS A 133 -3.77 0.46 -0.88
C CYS A 133 -4.99 1.08 -0.19
N LEU A 134 -6.15 0.45 -0.37
CA LEU A 134 -7.35 0.74 0.38
C LEU A 134 -7.56 -0.35 1.45
N TYR A 135 -7.77 0.03 2.69
CA TYR A 135 -8.20 -0.88 3.76
C TYR A 135 -9.64 -0.56 4.16
N GLY A 136 -10.46 -1.59 4.32
CA GLY A 136 -11.88 -1.47 4.63
C GLY A 136 -12.78 -1.66 3.41
N ASP A 137 -14.05 -1.33 3.57
CA ASP A 137 -15.08 -1.55 2.56
C ASP A 137 -15.30 -0.29 1.70
N GLY A 138 -14.74 -0.30 0.49
CA GLY A 138 -14.74 0.84 -0.41
C GLY A 138 -14.17 0.53 -1.79
N ASN A 139 -13.97 1.57 -2.60
CA ASN A 139 -13.34 1.46 -3.92
C ASN A 139 -12.12 2.37 -4.02
N PHE A 140 -11.08 1.85 -4.64
CA PHE A 140 -9.91 2.62 -5.05
C PHE A 140 -9.91 2.83 -6.56
N ARG A 141 -9.66 4.06 -7.00
CA ARG A 141 -9.69 4.44 -8.41
C ARG A 141 -8.46 5.26 -8.79
N LEU A 142 -7.90 4.97 -9.97
CA LEU A 142 -6.83 5.74 -10.56
C LEU A 142 -7.29 6.43 -11.84
N ALA A 143 -6.91 7.69 -11.99
CA ALA A 143 -7.31 8.54 -13.11
C ALA A 143 -6.09 9.18 -13.79
N ASN A 144 -6.12 9.23 -15.12
CA ASN A 144 -5.05 9.83 -15.95
C ASN A 144 -5.02 11.36 -15.88
N HIS A 145 -6.14 11.99 -15.53
CA HIS A 145 -6.29 13.43 -15.34
C HIS A 145 -7.30 13.69 -14.22
N ALA A 146 -7.19 14.86 -13.58
CA ALA A 146 -8.02 15.24 -12.44
C ALA A 146 -9.53 15.22 -12.74
N ASP A 147 -9.92 15.51 -13.99
CA ASP A 147 -11.31 15.61 -14.44
C ASP A 147 -11.83 14.34 -15.12
N ALA A 148 -11.22 13.17 -14.85
CA ALA A 148 -11.64 11.93 -15.48
C ALA A 148 -13.10 11.61 -15.19
N SER A 149 -13.81 11.15 -16.23
CA SER A 149 -15.11 10.53 -16.02
C SER A 149 -14.92 9.19 -15.28
N PRO A 150 -15.90 8.71 -14.49
CA PRO A 150 -15.80 7.44 -13.80
C PRO A 150 -15.51 6.23 -14.72
N SER A 151 -15.90 6.30 -16.00
CA SER A 151 -15.62 5.26 -17.00
C SER A 151 -14.17 5.22 -17.47
N ASP A 152 -13.41 6.30 -17.26
CA ASP A 152 -11.98 6.39 -17.63
C ASP A 152 -11.07 6.04 -16.45
N MET A 153 -11.64 5.62 -15.32
CA MET A 153 -10.91 5.27 -14.11
C MET A 153 -10.72 3.76 -14.00
N VAL A 154 -9.49 3.36 -13.66
CA VAL A 154 -9.22 1.96 -13.27
C VAL A 154 -9.71 1.79 -11.84
N THR A 155 -10.69 0.91 -11.62
CA THR A 155 -11.18 0.56 -10.28
C THR A 155 -10.46 -0.68 -9.78
N LEU A 156 -9.95 -0.62 -8.57
CA LEU A 156 -9.19 -1.69 -7.92
C LEU A 156 -9.90 -2.17 -6.66
N ASP A 157 -9.76 -3.46 -6.40
CA ASP A 157 -10.34 -4.12 -5.24
C ASP A 157 -9.73 -3.58 -3.93
N ALA A 158 -10.53 -3.62 -2.87
CA ALA A 158 -10.03 -3.35 -1.52
C ALA A 158 -8.86 -4.30 -1.19
N TYR A 159 -7.92 -3.79 -0.42
CA TYR A 159 -6.68 -4.45 -0.03
C TYR A 159 -5.71 -4.76 -1.17
N ALA A 160 -6.02 -4.51 -2.45
CA ALA A 160 -5.03 -4.66 -3.51
C ALA A 160 -3.90 -3.63 -3.35
N LEU A 161 -2.66 -4.04 -3.67
CA LEU A 161 -1.52 -3.13 -3.79
C LEU A 161 -1.37 -2.70 -5.24
N ALA A 162 -1.44 -1.39 -5.48
CA ALA A 162 -1.31 -0.80 -6.79
C ALA A 162 0.05 -0.10 -6.93
N PHE A 163 0.95 -0.69 -7.72
CA PHE A 163 2.30 -0.19 -7.98
C PHE A 163 2.31 0.69 -9.23
N CYS A 164 2.80 1.91 -9.07
CA CYS A 164 2.93 2.90 -10.15
C CYS A 164 4.37 3.41 -10.21
N TRP A 165 5.11 3.04 -11.25
CA TRP A 165 6.43 3.62 -11.50
C TRP A 165 6.30 4.99 -12.14
N ARG A 166 7.09 5.96 -11.68
CA ARG A 166 7.10 7.30 -12.26
C ARG A 166 7.36 7.30 -13.76
N ALA A 167 8.29 6.46 -14.22
CA ALA A 167 8.64 6.38 -15.64
C ALA A 167 7.46 5.92 -16.52
N ALA A 168 6.51 5.18 -15.94
CA ALA A 168 5.31 4.67 -16.61
C ALA A 168 4.03 5.40 -16.16
N GLN A 169 4.16 6.43 -15.31
CA GLN A 169 3.02 7.02 -14.63
C GLN A 169 2.24 7.95 -15.56
N LYS A 170 1.12 7.44 -16.08
CA LYS A 170 0.10 8.23 -16.79
C LYS A 170 -0.99 8.78 -15.87
N PHE A 171 -1.01 8.35 -14.60
CA PHE A 171 -2.01 8.72 -13.60
C PHE A 171 -1.67 10.03 -12.89
N ALA A 172 -2.66 10.92 -12.79
CA ALA A 172 -2.55 12.21 -12.11
C ALA A 172 -3.08 12.16 -10.67
N SER A 173 -4.11 11.35 -10.41
CA SER A 173 -4.73 11.26 -9.09
C SER A 173 -5.17 9.85 -8.72
N ALA A 174 -5.09 9.59 -7.41
CA ALA A 174 -5.51 8.36 -6.75
C ALA A 174 -6.70 8.69 -5.85
N THR A 175 -7.89 8.18 -6.19
CA THR A 175 -9.15 8.49 -5.50
C THR A 175 -9.60 7.30 -4.69
N PHE A 176 -9.84 7.53 -3.42
CA PHE A 176 -10.35 6.53 -2.48
C PHE A 176 -11.78 6.89 -2.14
N SER A 177 -12.66 5.89 -2.06
CA SER A 177 -14.06 6.04 -1.67
C SER A 177 -14.43 4.96 -0.66
N CYS A 178 -15.22 5.31 0.35
CA CYS A 178 -15.64 4.40 1.41
C CYS A 178 -17.15 4.17 1.27
N MET A 179 -17.61 2.92 1.41
CA MET A 179 -19.01 2.56 1.21
C MET A 179 -19.76 2.29 2.51
N SER A 180 -19.06 2.00 3.61
CA SER A 180 -19.70 1.64 4.89
C SER A 180 -19.55 2.73 5.96
N SER A 181 -18.35 2.91 6.51
CA SER A 181 -18.15 3.63 7.78
C SER A 181 -16.82 4.40 7.81
N VAL A 182 -15.71 3.68 7.95
CA VAL A 182 -14.34 4.21 7.95
C VAL A 182 -13.49 3.28 7.11
N CYS A 183 -12.66 3.87 6.27
CA CYS A 183 -11.66 3.20 5.46
C CYS A 183 -10.31 3.87 5.70
N PHE A 184 -9.21 3.20 5.34
CA PHE A 184 -7.86 3.80 5.35
C PHE A 184 -7.27 3.78 3.95
N GLY A 185 -6.79 4.93 3.50
CA GLY A 185 -6.05 5.06 2.26
C GLY A 185 -4.57 5.13 2.58
N LEU A 186 -3.79 4.17 2.08
CA LEU A 186 -2.35 4.16 2.15
C LEU A 186 -1.76 4.64 0.83
N CYS A 187 -0.76 5.50 0.93
CA CYS A 187 0.17 5.86 -0.11
C CYS A 187 1.59 5.72 0.45
N VAL A 188 2.41 4.89 -0.16
CA VAL A 188 3.85 4.78 0.12
C VAL A 188 4.61 5.20 -1.13
N GLU A 189 5.50 6.18 -0.99
CA GLU A 189 6.28 6.71 -2.09
C GLU A 189 7.77 6.49 -1.81
N ALA A 190 8.44 5.76 -2.70
CA ALA A 190 9.89 5.71 -2.76
C ALA A 190 10.41 7.04 -3.31
N LEU A 191 11.26 7.73 -2.54
CA LEU A 191 11.84 9.00 -2.96
C LEU A 191 13.25 8.77 -3.52
N PRO A 192 13.63 9.47 -4.60
CA PRO A 192 15.00 9.41 -5.08
C PRO A 192 15.93 9.94 -4.00
N ASP A 193 17.09 9.30 -3.86
CA ASP A 193 18.19 9.95 -3.19
C ASP A 193 18.51 11.22 -3.98
N ALA A 194 18.58 12.37 -3.30
CA ALA A 194 19.07 13.57 -3.93
C ALA A 194 20.41 13.22 -4.59
N PRO A 195 20.67 13.62 -5.84
CA PRO A 195 21.99 13.40 -6.42
C PRO A 195 22.99 13.96 -5.43
N ALA A 196 23.93 13.13 -5.01
CA ALA A 196 25.09 13.63 -4.28
C ALA A 196 25.64 14.77 -5.14
N LEU A 197 25.61 15.98 -4.61
CA LEU A 197 26.28 17.13 -5.19
C LEU A 197 27.78 16.81 -5.11
N PHE A 198 28.26 15.96 -6.02
CA PHE A 198 29.66 15.74 -6.23
C PHE A 198 30.21 17.00 -6.89
N GLY A 199 30.86 17.81 -6.06
CA GLY A 199 31.94 18.76 -6.37
C GLY A 199 31.81 19.59 -7.64
N ALA A 200 31.47 20.86 -7.47
CA ALA A 200 32.07 21.94 -8.27
C ALA A 200 33.44 22.29 -7.68
#